data_AF-A0A7S3CIA0-F1
#
_entry.id   AF-A0A7S3CIA0-F1
#
_cell.length_a   1.000
_cell.length_b   1.000
_cell.length_c   1.000
_cell.angle_alpha   90.00
_cell.angle_beta   90.00
_cell.angle_gamma   90.00
#
_symmetry.space_group_name_H-M   'P 1'
#
loop_
_entity.id
_entity.type
_entity.pdbx_description
1 polymer ?
#
loop_
_entity_poly.entity_id
_entity_poly.type
_entity_poly.pdbx_seq_one_letter_code
_entity_poly.pdbx_strand_id
1 'polypeptide(L)'
;MTSQLAMNALKQLATKEGALLRGTASRGLHTSRPVYMGGANAPDYVHAPKMYKIKQMPNRKLKFGLFIGGGAVLGFGIPFWAVNFTQKKLG
;
A
#
# COMPACT_ATOMS: atom_id res chain seq x y z
N MET A 1 -31.07 -41.02 -17.09
CA MET A 1 -30.80 -40.38 -15.79
C MET A 1 -29.34 -39.94 -15.60
N THR A 2 -28.39 -40.41 -16.42
CA THR A 2 -26.95 -40.10 -16.30
C THR A 2 -26.55 -38.71 -16.80
N SER A 3 -27.23 -38.12 -17.79
CA SER A 3 -26.84 -36.79 -18.32
C SER A 3 -27.22 -35.62 -17.40
N GLN A 4 -28.29 -35.75 -16.61
CA GLN A 4 -28.69 -34.71 -15.64
C GLN A 4 -27.67 -34.57 -14.50
N LEU A 5 -27.05 -35.68 -14.08
CA LEU A 5 -26.01 -35.67 -13.05
C LEU A 5 -24.76 -34.92 -13.54
N ALA A 6 -24.34 -35.17 -14.79
CA ALA A 6 -23.20 -34.50 -15.41
C ALA A 6 -23.43 -32.99 -15.58
N MET A 7 -24.63 -32.58 -15.98
CA MET A 7 -25.01 -31.17 -16.11
C MET A 7 -25.01 -30.43 -14.76
N ASN A 8 -25.46 -31.08 -13.69
CA ASN A 8 -25.45 -30.48 -12.35
C ASN A 8 -24.02 -30.33 -11.80
N ALA A 9 -23.14 -31.31 -12.05
CA ALA A 9 -21.73 -31.22 -11.69
C ALA A 9 -21.01 -30.09 -12.44
N LEU A 10 -21.30 -29.92 -13.73
CA LEU A 10 -20.73 -28.84 -14.55
C LEU A 10 -21.17 -27.46 -14.04
N LYS A 11 -22.46 -27.33 -13.67
CA LYS A 11 -23.01 -26.11 -13.08
C LYS A 11 -22.34 -25.78 -11.75
N GLN A 12 -22.11 -26.79 -10.90
CA GLN A 12 -21.37 -26.60 -9.64
C GLN A 12 -19.91 -26.16 -9.88
N LEU A 13 -19.24 -26.70 -10.89
CA LEU A 13 -17.86 -26.31 -11.21
C LEU A 13 -17.78 -24.85 -11.69
N ALA A 14 -18.68 -24.45 -12.59
CA ALA A 14 -18.77 -23.06 -13.07
C ALA A 14 -19.07 -22.06 -11.94
N THR A 15 -19.86 -22.48 -10.94
CA THR A 15 -20.16 -21.64 -9.77
C THR A 15 -18.92 -21.50 -8.85
N LYS A 16 -18.10 -22.56 -8.74
CA LYS A 16 -16.85 -22.55 -7.95
C LYS A 16 -15.78 -21.66 -8.57
N GLU A 17 -15.65 -21.65 -9.90
CA GLU A 17 -14.72 -20.75 -10.59
C GLU A 17 -15.16 -19.28 -10.44
N GLY A 18 -16.46 -18.99 -10.56
CA GLY A 18 -17.02 -17.66 -10.30
C GLY A 18 -16.80 -17.17 -8.86
N ALA A 19 -16.79 -18.09 -7.88
CA ALA A 19 -16.50 -17.76 -6.48
C ALA A 19 -15.00 -17.47 -6.25
N LEU A 20 -14.09 -18.17 -6.95
CA LEU A 20 -12.65 -17.91 -6.89
C LEU A 20 -12.29 -16.55 -7.50
N LEU A 21 -12.96 -16.18 -8.59
CA LEU A 21 -12.82 -14.85 -9.23
C LEU A 21 -13.38 -13.71 -8.36
N ARG A 22 -14.36 -14.00 -7.49
CA ARG A 22 -14.91 -13.06 -6.50
C ARG A 22 -13.99 -12.85 -5.28
N GLY A 23 -12.95 -13.67 -5.15
CA GLY A 23 -11.82 -13.46 -4.23
C GLY A 23 -10.84 -12.38 -4.71
N THR A 24 -11.20 -11.60 -5.73
CA THR A 24 -10.50 -10.36 -6.09
C THR A 24 -10.46 -9.45 -4.87
N ALA A 25 -9.26 -9.33 -4.30
CA ALA A 25 -8.94 -8.49 -3.17
C ALA A 25 -9.74 -7.18 -3.20
N SER A 26 -10.55 -6.95 -2.17
CA SER A 26 -11.11 -5.63 -1.89
C SER A 26 -9.94 -4.72 -1.54
N ARG A 27 -9.33 -4.11 -2.56
CA ARG A 27 -8.42 -2.97 -2.40
C ARG A 27 -9.29 -1.73 -2.24
N GLY A 28 -10.01 -1.66 -1.12
CA GLY A 28 -10.65 -0.44 -0.70
C GLY A 28 -9.57 0.59 -0.37
N LEU A 29 -9.54 1.70 -1.10
CA LEU A 29 -8.87 2.90 -0.58
C LEU A 29 -9.70 3.36 0.61
N HIS A 30 -9.24 3.03 1.82
CA HIS A 30 -9.80 3.57 3.05
C HIS A 30 -9.45 5.06 3.07
N THR A 31 -10.34 5.88 2.51
CA THR A 31 -10.26 7.32 2.68
C THR A 31 -10.57 7.60 4.14
N SER A 32 -9.71 8.37 4.79
CA SER A 32 -9.85 8.72 6.20
C SER A 32 -11.26 9.29 6.46
N ARG A 33 -12.02 8.65 7.36
CA ARG A 33 -13.30 9.19 7.82
C ARG A 33 -13.08 10.62 8.34
N PRO A 34 -14.01 11.56 8.11
CA PRO A 34 -13.92 12.88 8.73
C PRO A 34 -13.98 12.69 10.24
N VAL A 35 -12.84 12.85 10.91
CA VAL A 35 -12.79 12.85 12.37
C VAL A 35 -13.12 14.27 12.82
N TYR A 36 -14.14 14.40 13.67
CA TYR A 36 -14.49 15.66 14.31
C TYR A 36 -13.27 16.15 15.11
N MET A 37 -12.67 17.26 14.67
CA MET A 37 -11.38 17.75 15.17
C MET A 37 -11.46 18.46 16.54
N GLY A 38 -12.45 18.14 17.38
CA GLY A 38 -12.63 18.80 18.67
C GLY A 38 -13.51 18.02 19.65
N GLY A 39 -13.27 18.27 20.95
CA GLY A 39 -14.03 17.69 22.06
C GLY A 39 -13.51 16.32 22.52
N ALA A 40 -14.32 15.62 23.33
CA ALA A 40 -13.95 14.35 23.98
C ALA A 40 -13.62 13.19 23.02
N ASN A 41 -13.90 13.33 21.71
CA ASN A 41 -13.61 12.34 20.67
C ASN A 41 -12.45 12.76 19.75
N ALA A 42 -11.66 13.78 20.13
CA ALA A 42 -10.52 14.21 19.34
C ALA A 42 -9.44 13.11 19.28
N PRO A 43 -8.73 12.97 18.15
CA PRO A 43 -7.63 12.03 18.04
C PRO A 43 -6.54 12.25 19.10
N ASP A 44 -5.93 11.16 19.56
CA ASP A 44 -4.86 11.13 20.58
C ASP A 44 -3.61 11.98 20.28
N TYR A 45 -3.48 12.54 19.08
CA TYR A 45 -2.40 13.44 18.70
C TYR A 45 -2.74 14.93 18.88
N VAL A 46 -4.03 15.29 18.95
CA VAL A 46 -4.48 16.70 19.03
C VAL A 46 -4.10 17.33 20.38
N HIS A 47 -4.22 16.58 21.46
CA HIS A 47 -3.88 17.01 22.81
C HIS A 47 -2.61 16.33 23.36
N ALA A 48 -1.77 15.76 22.49
CA ALA A 48 -0.53 15.13 22.93
C ALA A 48 0.50 16.16 23.40
N PRO A 49 1.26 15.91 24.48
CA PRO A 49 2.31 16.84 24.95
C PRO A 49 3.49 16.94 23.97
N LYS A 50 3.60 16.01 23.02
CA LYS A 50 4.64 15.97 21.99
C LYS A 50 3.97 15.79 20.64
N MET A 51 4.38 16.59 19.67
CA MET A 51 3.86 16.56 18.31
C MET A 51 4.04 15.19 17.64
N TYR A 52 5.19 14.53 17.85
CA TYR A 52 5.50 13.25 17.22
C TYR A 52 5.75 12.14 18.25
N LYS A 53 4.97 11.07 18.19
CA LYS A 53 5.18 9.84 18.98
C LYS A 53 6.16 8.88 18.29
N ILE A 54 7.36 9.39 17.97
CA ILE A 54 8.37 8.65 17.18
C ILE A 54 8.72 7.31 17.80
N LYS A 55 8.76 7.17 19.14
CA LYS A 55 9.09 5.90 19.82
C LYS A 55 8.03 4.80 19.67
N GLN A 56 6.79 5.15 19.36
CA GLN A 56 5.68 4.21 19.24
C GLN A 56 5.46 3.72 17.81
N MET A 57 6.29 4.18 16.86
CA MET A 57 6.17 3.80 15.45
C MET A 57 6.62 2.34 15.25
N PRO A 58 5.80 1.47 14.63
CA PRO A 58 6.20 0.10 14.32
C PRO A 58 7.30 0.09 13.25
N ASN A 59 8.27 -0.81 13.40
CA ASN A 59 9.43 -0.99 12.51
C ASN A 59 10.20 0.30 12.24
N ARG A 60 10.30 1.16 13.26
CA ARG A 60 10.89 2.50 13.15
C ARG A 60 12.27 2.52 12.49
N LYS A 61 13.20 1.69 12.95
CA LYS A 61 14.58 1.66 12.43
C LYS A 61 14.61 1.35 10.94
N LEU A 62 13.77 0.41 10.49
CA LEU A 62 13.64 0.07 9.08
C LEU A 62 13.10 1.26 8.27
N LYS A 63 12.05 1.93 8.74
CA LYS A 63 11.48 3.09 8.05
C LYS A 63 12.47 4.23 7.94
N PHE A 64 13.09 4.64 9.05
CA PHE A 64 14.11 5.69 9.04
C PHE A 64 15.32 5.30 8.17
N GLY A 65 15.79 4.07 8.26
CA GLY A 65 16.88 3.58 7.42
C GLY A 65 16.53 3.60 5.93
N LEU A 66 15.31 3.17 5.56
CA LEU A 66 14.85 3.22 4.18
C LEU A 66 14.70 4.66 3.67
N PHE A 67 14.17 5.58 4.49
CA PHE A 67 14.04 6.98 4.10
C PHE A 67 15.39 7.68 3.97
N ILE A 68 16.31 7.47 4.92
CA ILE A 68 17.64 8.07 4.87
C ILE A 68 18.44 7.47 3.72
N GLY A 69 18.45 6.13 3.59
CA GLY A 69 19.14 5.43 2.52
C GLY A 69 18.58 5.78 1.14
N GLY A 70 17.26 5.78 0.99
CA GLY A 70 16.59 6.21 -0.24
C GLY A 70 16.88 7.68 -0.56
N GLY A 71 16.85 8.56 0.43
CA GLY A 71 17.20 9.98 0.27
C GLY A 71 18.65 10.17 -0.20
N ALA A 72 19.59 9.42 0.37
CA ALA A 72 20.99 9.44 -0.08
C ALA A 72 21.13 8.94 -1.52
N VAL A 73 20.51 7.80 -1.86
CA VAL A 73 20.54 7.25 -3.23
C VAL A 73 19.95 8.21 -4.24
N LEU A 74 18.87 8.93 -3.91
CA LEU A 74 18.32 9.96 -4.80
C LEU A 74 19.25 11.17 -4.92
N GLY A 75 19.82 11.62 -3.79
CA GLY A 75 20.76 12.74 -3.76
C GLY A 75 21.99 12.53 -4.62
N PHE A 76 22.58 11.32 -4.60
CA PHE A 76 23.74 10.97 -5.41
C PHE A 76 23.37 10.43 -6.80
N GLY A 77 22.29 9.67 -6.89
CA GLY A 77 21.86 9.00 -8.12
C GLY A 77 21.40 9.97 -9.20
N ILE A 78 20.69 11.05 -8.82
CA ILE A 78 20.21 12.06 -9.78
C ILE A 78 21.38 12.75 -10.51
N PRO A 79 22.41 13.29 -9.83
CA PRO A 79 23.58 13.87 -10.49
C PRO A 79 24.32 12.89 -11.40
N PHE A 80 24.54 11.64 -10.94
CA PHE A 80 25.22 10.62 -11.74
C PHE A 80 24.44 10.27 -13.02
N TRP A 81 23.12 10.13 -12.90
CA TRP A 81 22.27 9.87 -14.06
C TRP A 81 22.26 11.05 -15.03
N ALA A 82 22.20 12.28 -14.52
CA ALA A 82 22.22 13.49 -15.35
C ALA A 82 23.51 13.59 -16.18
N VAL A 83 24.68 13.31 -15.58
CA VAL A 83 25.96 13.27 -16.31
C VAL A 83 25.96 12.18 -17.36
N ASN A 84 25.55 10.96 -17.01
CA ASN A 84 25.50 9.83 -17.95
C ASN A 84 24.58 10.12 -19.16
N PHE A 85 23.41 10.70 -18.90
CA PHE A 85 22.46 11.12 -19.93
C PHE A 85 23.04 12.22 -20.83
N THR A 86 23.75 13.18 -20.25
CA THR A 86 24.36 14.30 -20.99
C THR A 86 25.50 13.80 -21.88
N GLN A 87 26.37 12.92 -21.37
CA GLN A 87 27.44 12.29 -22.15
C GLN A 87 26.89 11.44 -23.30
N LYS A 88 25.78 10.72 -23.09
CA LYS A 88 25.10 9.94 -24.14
C LYS A 88 24.39 10.78 -25.20
N LYS A 89 24.08 12.05 -24.91
CA LYS A 89 23.50 13.00 -25.88
C LYS A 89 24.56 13.76 -26.67
N LEU A 90 25.74 13.96 -26.07
CA LEU A 90 26.86 14.70 -26.65
C LEU A 90 27.85 13.79 -27.40
N GLY A 91 27.65 12.48 -27.35
CA GLY A 91 28.30 11.48 -28.20
C GLY A 91 27.39 11.04 -29.33
#